data_AF-A0A7W7YE49-F1
#
_entry.id   AF-A0A7W7YE49-F1
#
_cell.length_a   1.000
_cell.length_b   1.000
_cell.length_c   1.000
_cell.angle_alpha   90.00
_cell.angle_beta   90.00
_cell.angle_gamma   90.00
#
_symmetry.space_group_name_H-M   'P 1'
#
loop_
_entity.id
_entity.type
_entity.pdbx_description
1 polymer ?
#
loop_
_entity_poly.entity_id
_entity_poly.type
_entity_poly.pdbx_seq_one_letter_code
_entity_poly.pdbx_strand_id
1 'polypeptide(L)'
;MNKDWPFTDATNTAAFVSRYVLEGEPICRVYHDWDDGAWQFHPDRDPEQPDIRIVCLEHVYELDPSIGELHDLPYGWKAERCNPHAPWTRSRHHPYPVFEENGFYLDDATAYSKFCNIPDAKDRESLQAGQSVKLIFRFADEWSERRGNDSENMWVELIEVNNDYGDYRGRLLNQPLLHSAINKGDELWFHPTHVFAIAD
;
A
#
# COMPACT_ATOMS: atom_id res chain seq x y z
N MET A 1 23.54 -8.55 -18.95
CA MET A 1 22.17 -8.99 -18.65
C MET A 1 22.27 -10.29 -17.88
N ASN A 2 22.03 -10.22 -16.58
CA ASN A 2 22.03 -11.38 -15.71
C ASN A 2 20.88 -12.29 -16.15
N LYS A 3 21.17 -13.52 -16.56
CA LYS A 3 20.15 -14.44 -17.15
C LYS A 3 19.12 -14.93 -16.12
N ASP A 4 19.36 -14.66 -14.84
CA ASP A 4 18.60 -15.17 -13.70
C ASP A 4 17.87 -14.06 -12.92
N TRP A 5 17.62 -12.90 -13.55
CA TRP A 5 16.86 -11.79 -12.93
C TRP A 5 15.39 -12.21 -12.66
N PRO A 6 14.93 -12.25 -11.39
CA PRO A 6 13.60 -12.78 -11.07
C PRO A 6 12.48 -11.74 -11.09
N PHE A 7 12.80 -10.43 -11.05
CA PHE A 7 11.80 -9.37 -10.97
C PHE A 7 11.21 -9.02 -12.34
N THR A 8 9.94 -8.60 -12.34
CA THR A 8 9.32 -7.96 -13.51
C THR A 8 9.79 -6.53 -13.72
N ASP A 9 10.27 -5.89 -12.65
CA ASP A 9 10.91 -4.58 -12.67
C ASP A 9 12.20 -4.58 -13.48
N ALA A 10 12.55 -3.44 -14.06
CA ALA A 10 13.83 -3.27 -14.74
C ALA A 10 14.99 -3.37 -13.73
N THR A 11 16.15 -3.87 -14.14
CA THR A 11 17.32 -4.00 -13.25
C THR A 11 17.75 -2.66 -12.64
N ASN A 12 17.50 -1.56 -13.35
CA ASN A 12 17.79 -0.19 -12.93
C ASN A 12 16.61 0.52 -12.23
N THR A 13 15.55 -0.21 -11.84
CA THR A 13 14.49 0.33 -10.96
C THR A 13 15.11 0.89 -9.68
N ALA A 14 14.69 2.08 -9.27
CA ALA A 14 15.19 2.72 -8.07
C ALA A 14 14.73 1.96 -6.82
N ALA A 15 15.65 1.77 -5.87
CA ALA A 15 15.37 1.16 -4.58
C ALA A 15 15.97 2.01 -3.45
N PHE A 16 15.19 2.20 -2.39
CA PHE A 16 15.61 2.88 -1.17
C PHE A 16 16.25 1.88 -0.22
N VAL A 17 17.48 2.13 0.21
CA VAL A 17 18.26 1.16 0.99
C VAL A 17 18.92 1.87 2.16
N SER A 18 18.83 1.29 3.35
CA SER A 18 19.60 1.80 4.49
C SER A 18 21.10 1.70 4.24
N ARG A 19 21.87 2.73 4.60
CA ARG A 19 23.34 2.69 4.57
C ARG A 19 23.92 1.45 5.27
N TYR A 20 23.26 0.97 6.32
CA TYR A 20 23.70 -0.18 7.10
C TYR A 20 23.70 -1.47 6.27
N VAL A 21 22.73 -1.63 5.38
CA VAL A 21 22.69 -2.75 4.42
C VAL A 21 23.88 -2.65 3.46
N LEU A 22 24.16 -1.45 2.96
CA LEU A 22 25.33 -1.21 2.09
C LEU A 22 26.67 -1.42 2.82
N GLU A 23 26.68 -1.26 4.15
CA GLU A 23 27.83 -1.52 5.03
C GLU A 23 27.92 -3.00 5.48
N GLY A 24 27.01 -3.86 5.04
CA GLY A 24 27.05 -5.32 5.23
C GLY A 24 26.09 -5.87 6.28
N GLU A 25 25.21 -5.05 6.85
CA GLU A 25 24.12 -5.57 7.68
C GLU A 25 23.06 -6.31 6.84
N PRO A 26 22.42 -7.33 7.42
CA PRO A 26 21.45 -8.11 6.69
C PRO A 26 20.17 -7.32 6.39
N ILE A 27 19.59 -7.56 5.22
CA ILE A 27 18.23 -7.09 4.92
C ILE A 27 17.26 -7.93 5.75
N CYS A 28 16.50 -7.30 6.65
CA CYS A 28 15.49 -7.98 7.46
C CYS A 28 14.09 -7.47 7.21
N ARG A 29 13.93 -6.28 6.61
CA ARG A 29 12.65 -5.68 6.27
C ARG A 29 12.69 -5.21 4.82
N VAL A 30 11.70 -5.63 4.06
CA VAL A 30 11.49 -5.24 2.66
C VAL A 30 10.11 -4.64 2.53
N TYR A 31 10.02 -3.50 1.87
CA TYR A 31 8.75 -2.84 1.59
C TYR A 31 8.61 -2.70 0.08
N HIS A 32 7.41 -2.94 -0.40
CA HIS A 32 7.02 -2.59 -1.74
C HIS A 32 5.93 -1.54 -1.59
N ASP A 33 6.29 -0.29 -1.81
CA ASP A 33 5.44 0.83 -1.45
C ASP A 33 4.14 0.81 -2.25
N TRP A 34 3.08 1.26 -1.60
CA TRP A 34 1.75 1.23 -2.20
C TRP A 34 1.54 2.36 -3.21
N ASP A 35 2.22 3.50 -3.01
CA ASP A 35 2.00 4.76 -3.74
C ASP A 35 2.74 4.81 -5.07
N ASP A 36 4.07 4.64 -5.06
CA ASP A 36 4.91 4.73 -6.24
C ASP A 36 5.49 3.37 -6.70
N GLY A 37 5.21 2.31 -5.94
CA GLY A 37 5.75 0.98 -6.20
C GLY A 37 7.24 0.87 -5.93
N ALA A 38 7.83 1.80 -5.17
CA ALA A 38 9.23 1.77 -4.83
C ALA A 38 9.55 0.57 -3.94
N TRP A 39 10.74 0.04 -4.15
CA TRP A 39 11.30 -1.00 -3.29
C TRP A 39 12.12 -0.36 -2.18
N GLN A 40 11.88 -0.79 -0.93
CA GLN A 40 12.72 -0.40 0.20
C GLN A 40 13.34 -1.60 0.91
N PHE A 41 14.59 -1.47 1.37
CA PHE A 41 15.37 -2.54 1.99
C PHE A 41 16.13 -2.05 3.23
N HIS A 42 15.81 -2.64 4.38
CA HIS A 42 16.29 -2.19 5.68
C HIS A 42 16.74 -3.36 6.57
N PRO A 43 17.63 -3.10 7.55
CA PRO A 43 17.92 -4.05 8.62
C PRO A 43 16.72 -4.19 9.57
N ASP A 44 16.86 -4.95 10.66
CA ASP A 44 15.78 -5.12 11.66
C ASP A 44 15.65 -3.89 12.59
N ARG A 45 15.44 -2.74 11.97
CA ARG A 45 15.17 -1.44 12.60
C ARG A 45 14.68 -0.47 11.53
N ASP A 46 13.88 0.48 11.95
CA ASP A 46 13.39 1.52 11.05
C ASP A 46 14.56 2.42 10.62
N PRO A 47 14.68 2.74 9.32
CA PRO A 47 15.66 3.68 8.85
C PRO A 47 15.32 5.10 9.34
N GLU A 48 16.30 5.82 9.84
CA GLU A 48 16.18 7.28 9.88
C GLU A 48 16.42 7.83 8.46
N GLN A 49 15.61 8.79 8.01
CA GLN A 49 15.76 9.42 6.68
C GLN A 49 17.20 9.74 6.24
N PRO A 50 18.10 10.32 7.08
CA PRO A 50 19.49 10.61 6.67
C PRO A 50 20.31 9.37 6.28
N ASP A 51 19.87 8.18 6.64
CA ASP A 51 20.56 6.92 6.37
C ASP A 51 20.05 6.20 5.12
N ILE A 52 19.03 6.74 4.44
CA ILE A 52 18.50 6.15 3.20
C ILE A 52 19.38 6.54 2.00
N ARG A 53 19.65 5.57 1.12
CA ARG A 53 20.38 5.73 -0.14
C ARG A 53 19.54 5.17 -1.27
N ILE A 54 19.64 5.78 -2.46
CA ILE A 54 18.98 5.27 -3.66
C ILE A 54 20.01 4.50 -4.47
N VAL A 55 19.70 3.24 -4.79
CA VAL A 55 20.49 2.36 -5.65
C VAL A 55 19.60 1.69 -6.69
N CYS A 56 20.18 0.98 -7.64
CA CYS A 56 19.41 0.13 -8.55
C CYS A 56 18.99 -1.16 -7.84
N LEU A 57 17.80 -1.69 -8.13
CA LEU A 57 17.30 -2.94 -7.55
C LEU A 57 18.25 -4.13 -7.82
N GLU A 58 18.90 -4.16 -8.99
CA GLU A 58 19.94 -5.15 -9.30
C GLU A 58 21.11 -5.11 -8.31
N HIS A 59 21.52 -3.93 -7.85
CA HIS A 59 22.57 -3.80 -6.86
C HIS A 59 22.15 -4.44 -5.52
N VAL A 60 20.90 -4.27 -5.12
CA VAL A 60 20.38 -4.91 -3.90
C VAL A 60 20.32 -6.43 -4.06
N TYR A 61 19.91 -6.92 -5.23
CA TYR A 61 19.88 -8.35 -5.53
C TYR A 61 21.28 -8.98 -5.56
N GLU A 62 22.29 -8.25 -6.05
CA GLU A 62 23.70 -8.67 -5.98
C GLU A 62 24.21 -8.74 -4.54
N LEU A 63 23.79 -7.81 -3.67
CA LEU A 63 24.13 -7.82 -2.25
C LEU A 63 23.46 -8.98 -1.52
N ASP A 64 22.20 -9.26 -1.84
CA ASP A 64 21.42 -10.32 -1.22
C ASP A 64 20.46 -11.00 -2.21
N PRO A 65 20.87 -12.11 -2.85
CA PRO A 65 20.03 -12.82 -3.80
C PRO A 65 18.72 -13.38 -3.23
N SER A 66 18.60 -13.50 -1.89
CA SER A 66 17.38 -14.03 -1.26
C SER A 66 16.17 -13.09 -1.40
N ILE A 67 16.38 -11.81 -1.72
CA ILE A 67 15.28 -10.90 -2.05
C ILE A 67 14.56 -11.33 -3.32
N GLY A 68 15.17 -12.16 -4.18
CA GLY A 68 14.51 -12.74 -5.35
C GLY A 68 13.30 -13.61 -5.00
N GLU A 69 13.24 -14.15 -3.78
CA GLU A 69 12.04 -14.81 -3.27
C GLU A 69 10.84 -13.86 -3.17
N LEU A 70 11.07 -12.55 -3.11
CA LEU A 70 10.05 -11.51 -2.99
C LEU A 70 9.71 -10.84 -4.33
N HIS A 71 10.15 -11.38 -5.47
CA HIS A 71 9.90 -10.79 -6.80
C HIS A 71 8.41 -10.54 -7.13
N ASP A 72 7.51 -11.24 -6.44
CA ASP A 72 6.06 -11.17 -6.56
C ASP A 72 5.39 -10.47 -5.36
N LEU A 73 6.16 -9.79 -4.50
CA LEU A 73 5.61 -9.03 -3.39
C LEU A 73 4.67 -7.94 -3.97
N PRO A 74 3.37 -7.90 -3.60
CA PRO A 74 2.47 -6.89 -4.15
C PRO A 74 2.80 -5.48 -3.64
N TYR A 75 2.38 -4.44 -4.35
CA TYR A 75 2.39 -3.08 -3.82
C TYR A 75 1.66 -3.00 -2.48
N GLY A 76 2.15 -2.15 -1.58
CA GLY A 76 1.69 -1.99 -0.20
C GLY A 76 1.95 -3.18 0.72
N TRP A 77 2.76 -4.14 0.31
CA TRP A 77 3.16 -5.23 1.18
C TRP A 77 4.56 -4.99 1.73
N LYS A 78 4.80 -5.60 2.88
CA LYS A 78 6.13 -5.80 3.43
C LYS A 78 6.45 -7.27 3.59
N ALA A 79 7.73 -7.57 3.69
CA ALA A 79 8.25 -8.86 4.07
C ALA A 79 9.31 -8.68 5.15
N GLU A 80 9.22 -9.46 6.22
CA GLU A 80 10.12 -9.37 7.36
C GLU A 80 10.74 -10.74 7.69
N ARG A 81 11.98 -10.75 8.16
CA ARG A 81 12.66 -11.96 8.66
C ARG A 81 13.60 -11.63 9.81
N CYS A 82 13.80 -12.57 10.72
CA CYS A 82 14.63 -12.33 11.91
C CYS A 82 16.15 -12.38 11.64
N ASN A 83 16.58 -12.98 10.54
CA ASN A 83 17.99 -13.09 10.11
C ASN A 83 18.09 -13.55 8.63
N PRO A 84 19.27 -13.52 7.99
CA PRO A 84 19.46 -13.89 6.57
C PRO A 84 19.02 -15.29 6.16
N HIS A 85 18.88 -16.21 7.11
CA HIS A 85 18.51 -17.61 6.84
C HIS A 85 17.08 -17.93 7.26
N ALA A 86 16.37 -16.99 7.88
CA ALA A 86 14.97 -17.16 8.25
C ALA A 86 14.07 -16.94 7.01
N PRO A 87 12.95 -17.67 6.92
CA PRO A 87 11.97 -17.43 5.86
C PRO A 87 11.34 -16.04 6.00
N TRP A 88 10.94 -15.47 4.86
CA TRP A 88 10.18 -14.24 4.83
C TRP A 88 8.76 -14.42 5.38
N THR A 89 8.35 -13.54 6.27
CA THR A 89 6.96 -13.37 6.68
C THR A 89 6.39 -12.17 5.94
N ARG A 90 5.48 -12.43 5.00
CA ARG A 90 4.83 -11.38 4.20
C ARG A 90 3.59 -10.88 4.92
N SER A 91 3.38 -9.57 4.95
CA SER A 91 2.17 -8.95 5.49
C SER A 91 1.87 -7.66 4.76
N ARG A 92 0.63 -7.20 4.87
CA ARG A 92 0.24 -5.88 4.36
C ARG A 92 0.95 -4.80 5.19
N HIS A 93 1.57 -3.85 4.51
CA HIS A 93 2.08 -2.60 5.07
C HIS A 93 1.17 -1.47 4.59
N HIS A 94 -0.02 -1.42 5.17
CA HIS A 94 -1.04 -0.45 4.79
C HIS A 94 -1.26 0.52 5.96
N PRO A 95 -1.25 1.85 5.75
CA PRO A 95 -1.86 2.77 6.71
C PRO A 95 -3.40 2.70 6.70
N TYR A 96 -3.98 1.87 5.83
CA TYR A 96 -5.41 1.77 5.58
C TYR A 96 -6.07 0.63 6.36
N PRO A 97 -7.39 0.71 6.62
CA PRO A 97 -8.11 -0.31 7.36
C PRO A 97 -7.97 -1.72 6.78
N VAL A 98 -7.74 -2.71 7.63
CA VAL A 98 -7.70 -4.14 7.31
C VAL A 98 -8.81 -4.89 8.06
N PHE A 99 -9.36 -5.94 7.45
CA PHE A 99 -10.52 -6.63 8.01
C PHE A 99 -10.25 -7.21 9.41
N GLU A 100 -9.08 -7.80 9.64
CA GLU A 100 -8.73 -8.44 10.92
C GLU A 100 -8.71 -7.45 12.09
N GLU A 101 -8.28 -6.21 11.85
CA GLU A 101 -8.15 -5.18 12.89
C GLU A 101 -9.37 -4.27 12.98
N ASN A 102 -9.93 -3.90 11.82
CA ASN A 102 -10.97 -2.88 11.74
C ASN A 102 -12.35 -3.47 11.50
N GLY A 103 -12.48 -4.75 11.16
CA GLY A 103 -13.74 -5.36 10.71
C GLY A 103 -14.17 -4.93 9.31
N PHE A 104 -13.31 -4.20 8.59
CA PHE A 104 -13.49 -3.85 7.18
C PHE A 104 -12.15 -3.53 6.51
N TYR A 105 -12.12 -3.54 5.19
CA TYR A 105 -11.04 -2.96 4.40
C TYR A 105 -11.58 -2.11 3.25
N LEU A 106 -10.73 -1.30 2.63
CA LEU A 106 -11.09 -0.51 1.45
C LEU A 106 -10.76 -1.27 0.17
N ASP A 107 -11.74 -1.41 -0.71
CA ASP A 107 -11.55 -2.04 -2.00
C ASP A 107 -10.77 -1.13 -2.96
N ASP A 108 -9.92 -1.73 -3.80
CA ASP A 108 -9.30 -1.03 -4.92
C ASP A 108 -10.36 -0.70 -5.98
N ALA A 109 -10.71 0.58 -6.08
CA ALA A 109 -11.70 1.08 -7.02
C ALA A 109 -11.25 0.89 -8.48
N THR A 110 -9.94 0.82 -8.75
CA THR A 110 -9.41 0.66 -10.11
C THR A 110 -9.78 -0.68 -10.74
N ALA A 111 -9.96 -1.73 -9.92
CA ALA A 111 -10.45 -3.03 -10.35
C ALA A 111 -11.87 -2.97 -10.98
N TYR A 112 -12.63 -1.93 -10.65
CA TYR A 112 -14.00 -1.72 -11.13
C TYR A 112 -14.09 -0.96 -12.46
N SER A 113 -12.97 -0.40 -12.96
CA SER A 113 -12.92 0.33 -14.22
C SER A 113 -13.43 -0.46 -15.44
N LYS A 114 -13.43 -1.80 -15.36
CA LYS A 114 -13.98 -2.68 -16.39
C LYS A 114 -15.51 -2.70 -16.42
N PHE A 115 -16.17 -2.30 -15.34
CA PHE A 115 -17.61 -2.41 -15.15
C PHE A 115 -18.31 -1.05 -15.09
N CYS A 116 -17.62 0.00 -14.64
CA CYS A 116 -18.18 1.33 -14.51
C CYS A 116 -17.13 2.42 -14.72
N ASN A 117 -17.59 3.64 -14.95
CA ASN A 117 -16.72 4.80 -15.01
C ASN A 117 -16.25 5.19 -13.60
N ILE A 118 -14.94 5.32 -13.44
CA ILE A 118 -14.29 5.85 -12.24
C ILE A 118 -13.43 7.05 -12.64
N PRO A 119 -13.12 7.98 -11.71
CA PRO A 119 -12.19 9.07 -11.98
C PRO A 119 -10.81 8.53 -12.42
N ASP A 120 -10.15 9.25 -13.33
CA ASP A 120 -8.83 8.84 -13.80
C ASP A 120 -7.77 8.98 -12.70
N ALA A 121 -6.55 8.46 -12.93
CA ALA A 121 -5.48 8.51 -11.94
C ALA A 121 -5.12 9.95 -11.55
N LYS A 122 -5.04 10.85 -12.52
CA LYS A 122 -4.68 12.25 -12.30
C LYS A 122 -5.71 12.97 -11.43
N ASP A 123 -7.00 12.74 -11.66
CA ASP A 123 -8.07 13.32 -10.85
C ASP A 123 -8.04 12.77 -9.42
N ARG A 124 -7.76 11.47 -9.25
CA ARG A 124 -7.66 10.84 -7.92
C ARG A 124 -6.43 11.29 -7.13
N GLU A 125 -5.32 11.56 -7.80
CA GLU A 125 -4.04 11.98 -7.21
C GLU A 125 -3.97 13.49 -6.93
N SER A 126 -4.87 14.29 -7.52
CA SER A 126 -4.87 15.76 -7.38
C SER A 126 -5.88 16.30 -6.37
N LEU A 127 -6.48 15.42 -5.55
CA LEU A 127 -7.48 15.78 -4.56
C LEU A 127 -6.96 16.75 -3.50
N GLN A 128 -7.86 17.57 -2.98
CA GLN A 128 -7.62 18.62 -1.99
C GLN A 128 -8.53 18.43 -0.77
N ALA A 129 -8.06 18.91 0.38
CA ALA A 129 -8.88 18.94 1.59
C ALA A 129 -10.20 19.70 1.36
N GLY A 130 -11.28 19.18 1.94
CA GLY A 130 -12.65 19.67 1.77
C GLY A 130 -13.40 19.03 0.59
N GLN A 131 -12.72 18.35 -0.34
CA GLN A 131 -13.41 17.55 -1.36
C GLN A 131 -14.03 16.31 -0.74
N SER A 132 -15.14 15.85 -1.32
CA SER A 132 -15.78 14.60 -0.91
C SER A 132 -15.57 13.52 -1.96
N VAL A 133 -15.18 12.33 -1.52
CA VAL A 133 -14.99 11.16 -2.35
C VAL A 133 -15.84 10.01 -1.87
N LYS A 134 -16.18 9.11 -2.78
CA LYS A 134 -16.83 7.85 -2.46
C LYS A 134 -15.80 6.74 -2.45
N LEU A 135 -15.75 5.98 -1.36
CA LEU A 135 -14.92 4.79 -1.22
C LEU A 135 -15.82 3.55 -1.16
N ILE A 136 -15.24 2.38 -1.45
CA ILE A 136 -15.91 1.09 -1.34
C ILE A 136 -15.37 0.39 -0.08
N PHE A 137 -16.22 0.25 0.93
CA PHE A 137 -15.89 -0.45 2.16
C PHE A 137 -16.36 -1.90 2.04
N ARG A 138 -15.50 -2.86 2.39
CA ARG A 138 -15.87 -4.26 2.47
C ARG A 138 -15.77 -4.79 3.90
N PHE A 139 -16.90 -5.27 4.41
CA PHE A 139 -17.10 -5.83 5.75
C PHE A 139 -17.02 -7.36 5.76
N ALA A 140 -16.09 -7.90 4.99
CA ALA A 140 -15.82 -9.33 4.95
C ALA A 140 -14.34 -9.55 4.71
N ASP A 141 -13.86 -10.72 5.11
CA ASP A 141 -12.49 -11.16 4.85
C ASP A 141 -12.18 -11.05 3.34
N GLU A 142 -11.00 -10.53 3.01
CA GLU A 142 -10.59 -10.25 1.63
C GLU A 142 -10.57 -11.50 0.75
N TRP A 143 -10.28 -12.66 1.35
CA TRP A 143 -10.22 -13.96 0.69
C TRP A 143 -11.57 -14.68 0.65
N SER A 144 -12.58 -14.15 1.34
CA SER A 144 -13.93 -14.71 1.31
C SER A 144 -14.62 -14.45 -0.03
N GLU A 145 -15.53 -15.36 -0.40
CA GLU A 145 -16.43 -15.15 -1.54
C GLU A 145 -17.24 -13.87 -1.37
N ARG A 146 -17.29 -13.03 -2.41
CA ARG A 146 -18.07 -11.79 -2.39
C ARG A 146 -19.56 -12.08 -2.34
N ARG A 147 -20.24 -11.55 -1.33
CA ARG A 147 -21.71 -11.56 -1.21
C ARG A 147 -22.27 -10.16 -1.40
N GLY A 148 -23.53 -10.09 -1.82
CA GLY A 148 -24.17 -8.82 -2.19
C GLY A 148 -24.30 -7.79 -1.07
N ASN A 149 -24.13 -8.20 0.19
CA ASN A 149 -24.23 -7.36 1.38
C ASN A 149 -22.89 -7.20 2.13
N ASP A 150 -21.77 -7.59 1.52
CA ASP A 150 -20.46 -7.46 2.15
C ASP A 150 -19.84 -6.08 1.90
N SER A 151 -20.39 -5.28 0.99
CA SER A 151 -19.81 -4.00 0.58
C SER A 151 -20.80 -2.85 0.67
N GLU A 152 -20.29 -1.68 1.05
CA GLU A 152 -21.03 -0.43 1.07
C GLU A 152 -20.19 0.70 0.48
N ASN A 153 -20.81 1.53 -0.35
CA ASN A 153 -20.16 2.71 -0.91
C ASN A 153 -20.50 3.92 -0.05
N MET A 154 -19.50 4.55 0.55
CA MET A 154 -19.72 5.63 1.51
C MET A 154 -18.92 6.87 1.14
N TRP A 155 -19.49 8.04 1.47
CA TRP A 155 -18.86 9.32 1.24
C TRP A 155 -17.91 9.68 2.38
N VAL A 156 -16.74 10.18 2.01
CA VAL A 156 -15.67 10.61 2.89
C VAL A 156 -15.24 12.02 2.48
N GLU A 157 -15.25 12.95 3.41
CA GLU A 157 -14.68 14.29 3.22
C GLU A 157 -13.18 14.24 3.52
N LEU A 158 -12.36 14.70 2.57
CA LEU A 158 -10.92 14.82 2.78
C LEU A 158 -10.64 15.89 3.84
N ILE A 159 -9.84 15.54 4.84
CA ILE A 159 -9.37 16.46 5.89
C ILE A 159 -7.93 16.87 5.61
N GLU A 160 -7.10 15.93 5.17
CA GLU A 160 -5.65 16.10 5.05
C GLU A 160 -5.13 15.37 3.81
N VAL A 161 -4.14 15.99 3.17
CA VAL A 161 -3.34 15.39 2.09
C VAL A 161 -1.94 15.19 2.66
N ASN A 162 -1.49 13.94 2.66
CA ASN A 162 -0.15 13.58 3.09
C ASN A 162 0.76 13.49 1.86
N ASN A 163 1.51 14.55 1.62
CA ASN A 163 2.36 14.67 0.44
C ASN A 163 3.58 13.73 0.48
N ASP A 164 3.93 13.20 1.66
CA ASP A 164 5.09 12.31 1.79
C ASP A 164 4.77 10.90 1.26
N TYR A 165 3.51 10.48 1.34
CA TYR A 165 3.06 9.12 0.96
C TYR A 165 1.94 9.12 -0.11
N GLY A 166 1.58 10.30 -0.63
CA GLY A 166 0.54 10.45 -1.66
C GLY A 166 -0.86 10.00 -1.22
N ASP A 167 -1.12 9.90 0.09
CA ASP A 167 -2.38 9.40 0.63
C ASP A 167 -3.21 10.49 1.33
N TYR A 168 -4.45 10.12 1.66
CA TYR A 168 -5.44 11.05 2.18
C TYR A 168 -5.98 10.57 3.50
N ARG A 169 -6.21 11.51 4.42
CA ARG A 169 -7.05 11.29 5.59
C ARG A 169 -8.40 11.91 5.34
N GLY A 170 -9.46 11.16 5.64
CA GLY A 170 -10.81 11.69 5.52
C GLY A 170 -11.75 11.25 6.61
N ARG A 171 -12.89 11.95 6.70
CA ARG A 171 -13.96 11.73 7.66
C ARG A 171 -15.19 11.17 6.98
N LEU A 172 -15.73 10.09 7.54
CA LEU A 172 -16.95 9.47 7.02
C LEU A 172 -18.17 10.39 7.17
N LEU A 173 -18.91 10.63 6.09
CA LEU A 173 -20.05 11.56 6.05
C LEU A 173 -21.41 10.90 6.29
N ASN A 174 -21.53 9.59 6.08
CA ASN A 174 -22.77 8.83 6.29
C ASN A 174 -22.55 7.65 7.23
N GLN A 175 -23.61 7.23 7.92
CA GLN A 175 -23.58 6.02 8.74
C GLN A 175 -23.62 4.80 7.82
N PRO A 176 -22.81 3.75 8.05
CA PRO A 176 -22.97 2.51 7.32
C PRO A 176 -24.30 1.85 7.65
N LEU A 177 -24.94 1.27 6.64
CA LEU A 177 -26.22 0.58 6.74
C LEU A 177 -26.05 -0.88 7.15
N LEU A 178 -24.94 -1.51 6.76
CA LEU A 178 -24.75 -2.95 6.86
C LEU A 178 -23.93 -3.37 8.07
N HIS A 179 -23.10 -2.48 8.63
CA HIS A 179 -22.14 -2.83 9.66
C HIS A 179 -21.87 -1.68 10.65
N SER A 180 -21.43 -2.01 11.87
CA SER A 180 -21.12 -1.03 12.92
C SER A 180 -19.63 -0.90 13.23
N ALA A 181 -18.76 -1.33 12.29
CA ALA A 181 -17.30 -1.32 12.47
C ALA A 181 -16.69 0.08 12.33
N ILE A 182 -17.40 0.97 11.65
CA ILE A 182 -17.07 2.39 11.51
C ILE A 182 -18.36 3.20 11.62
N ASN A 183 -18.28 4.43 12.08
CA ASN A 183 -19.41 5.32 12.28
C ASN A 183 -19.22 6.61 11.51
N LYS A 184 -20.34 7.30 11.25
CA LYS A 184 -20.28 8.67 10.74
C LYS A 184 -19.43 9.53 11.67
N GLY A 185 -18.47 10.26 11.10
CA GLY A 185 -17.54 11.11 11.84
C GLY A 185 -16.21 10.44 12.17
N ASP A 186 -16.09 9.11 12.02
CA ASP A 186 -14.80 8.43 12.16
C ASP A 186 -13.88 8.81 11.00
N GLU A 187 -12.58 8.77 11.28
CA GLU A 187 -11.54 9.15 10.35
C GLU A 187 -10.72 7.93 9.94
N LEU A 188 -10.26 7.93 8.69
CA LEU A 188 -9.44 6.86 8.14
C LEU A 188 -8.48 7.40 7.09
N TRP A 189 -7.38 6.69 6.91
CA TRP A 189 -6.48 6.89 5.78
C TRP A 189 -6.97 6.09 4.56
N PHE A 190 -6.75 6.62 3.37
CA PHE A 190 -7.02 5.94 2.10
C PHE A 190 -6.13 6.48 0.97
N HIS A 191 -5.80 5.60 0.02
CA HIS A 191 -5.06 5.94 -1.19
C HIS A 191 -5.96 6.48 -2.31
N PRO A 192 -5.43 7.25 -3.28
CA PRO A 192 -6.07 7.50 -4.57
C PRO A 192 -6.74 6.29 -5.23
N THR A 193 -6.19 5.07 -5.10
CA THR A 193 -6.78 3.84 -5.70
C THR A 193 -8.10 3.41 -5.06
N HIS A 194 -8.41 3.85 -3.84
CA HIS A 194 -9.70 3.58 -3.19
C HIS A 194 -10.82 4.53 -3.66
N VAL A 195 -10.48 5.60 -4.39
CA VAL A 195 -11.45 6.62 -4.81
C VAL A 195 -12.31 6.10 -5.97
N PHE A 196 -13.56 5.79 -5.67
CA PHE A 196 -14.55 5.29 -6.62
C PHE A 196 -15.31 6.41 -7.35
N ALA A 197 -15.54 7.54 -6.66
CA ALA A 197 -16.14 8.73 -7.26
C ALA A 197 -15.69 9.99 -6.51
N ILE A 198 -15.74 11.13 -7.18
CA ILE A 198 -15.51 12.46 -6.61
C ILE A 198 -16.84 13.21 -6.69
N ALA A 199 -17.20 13.96 -5.65
CA ALA A 199 -18.39 14.81 -5.68
C ALA A 199 -18.20 15.97 -6.67
N ASP A 200 -19.26 16.32 -7.37
CA ASP A 200 -19.31 17.48 -8.29
C ASP A 200 -19.19 18.82 -7.55
#